data_AF-A0A1E1XSH2-F1
#
_entry.id   AF-A0A1E1XSH2-F1
#
_cell.length_a   1.000
_cell.length_b   1.000
_cell.length_c   1.000
_cell.angle_alpha   90.00
_cell.angle_beta   90.00
_cell.angle_gamma   90.00
#
_symmetry.space_group_name_H-M   'P 1'
#
loop_
_entity.id
_entity.type
_entity.pdbx_description
1 polymer ?
#
loop_
_entity_poly.entity_id
_entity_poly.type
_entity_poly.pdbx_seq_one_letter_code
_entity_poly.pdbx_strand_id
1 'polypeptide(L)'
;QQADKGLLQKRIDETVDSVRRLDHELHLEQLMPGFQHLWKIQPYTALKNGAMATTEEISSGVVHINKPGYAIEFIVGFTRPNAALPTPHLSFKCRIHSGNYDDMLPWPFKNKILLFLINQHDEAASRSFELNPAEAANAAEVFNRPASNQANPKFGFSQVIPIPFLENGKKGFLFQDCVIFKVVVPPL
;
A
#
# COMPACT_ATOMS: atom_id res chain seq x y z
N GLN A 1 -52.26 -2.75 -23.18
CA GLN A 1 -52.01 -3.66 -22.03
C GLN A 1 -50.96 -4.74 -22.35
N GLN A 2 -51.05 -5.46 -23.47
CA GLN A 2 -50.07 -6.52 -23.82
C GLN A 2 -48.61 -6.01 -24.03
N ALA A 3 -48.45 -4.87 -24.71
CA ALA A 3 -47.13 -4.29 -24.99
C ALA A 3 -46.40 -3.81 -23.72
N ASP A 4 -47.15 -3.28 -22.76
CA ASP A 4 -46.64 -2.77 -21.49
C ASP A 4 -46.14 -3.91 -20.58
N LYS A 5 -46.86 -5.05 -20.61
CA LYS A 5 -46.45 -6.28 -19.94
C LYS A 5 -45.14 -6.86 -20.52
N GLY A 6 -44.96 -6.78 -21.84
CA GLY A 6 -43.72 -7.21 -22.50
C GLY A 6 -42.52 -6.35 -22.14
N LEU A 7 -42.72 -5.02 -22.05
CA LEU A 7 -41.67 -4.09 -21.63
C LEU A 7 -41.28 -4.31 -20.17
N LEU A 8 -42.26 -4.53 -19.29
CA LEU A 8 -42.02 -4.84 -17.88
C LEU A 8 -41.26 -6.16 -17.71
N GLN A 9 -41.66 -7.21 -18.44
CA GLN A 9 -40.95 -8.49 -18.40
C GLN A 9 -39.48 -8.34 -18.83
N LYS A 10 -39.24 -7.60 -19.92
CA LYS A 10 -37.88 -7.35 -20.40
C LYS A 10 -37.01 -6.64 -19.34
N ARG A 11 -37.55 -5.62 -18.66
CA ARG A 11 -36.82 -4.92 -17.58
C ARG A 11 -36.55 -5.81 -16.37
N ILE A 12 -37.48 -6.72 -16.05
CA ILE A 12 -37.28 -7.72 -14.99
C ILE A 12 -36.14 -8.64 -15.36
N ASP A 13 -36.14 -9.18 -16.59
CA ASP A 13 -35.10 -10.09 -17.06
C ASP A 13 -33.71 -9.40 -17.06
N GLU A 14 -33.63 -8.17 -17.56
CA GLU A 14 -32.40 -7.34 -17.52
C GLU A 14 -31.91 -7.09 -16.09
N THR A 15 -32.83 -6.87 -15.15
CA THR A 15 -32.49 -6.67 -13.73
C THR A 15 -31.99 -7.96 -13.10
N VAL A 16 -32.63 -9.09 -13.39
CA VAL A 16 -32.22 -10.41 -12.88
C VAL A 16 -30.82 -10.77 -13.37
N ASP A 17 -30.53 -10.53 -14.64
CA ASP A 17 -29.19 -10.77 -15.20
C ASP A 17 -28.14 -9.85 -14.58
N SER A 18 -28.49 -8.58 -14.35
CA SER A 18 -27.61 -7.62 -13.65
C SER A 18 -27.30 -8.07 -12.21
N VAL A 19 -28.30 -8.54 -11.48
CA VAL A 19 -28.13 -9.06 -10.11
C VAL A 19 -27.26 -10.32 -10.10
N ARG A 20 -27.48 -11.27 -11.01
CA ARG A 20 -26.64 -12.48 -11.14
C ARG A 20 -25.18 -12.13 -11.43
N ARG A 21 -24.95 -11.13 -12.28
CA ARG A 21 -23.60 -10.66 -12.59
C ARG A 21 -22.93 -10.05 -11.36
N LEU A 22 -23.63 -9.18 -10.62
CA LEU A 22 -23.10 -8.55 -9.40
C LEU A 22 -22.82 -9.59 -8.31
N ASP A 23 -23.69 -10.58 -8.14
CA ASP A 23 -23.48 -11.68 -7.18
C ASP A 23 -22.25 -12.52 -7.54
N HIS A 24 -22.05 -12.78 -8.84
CA HIS A 24 -20.84 -13.43 -9.33
C HIS A 24 -19.58 -12.57 -9.12
N GLU A 25 -19.63 -11.27 -9.42
CA GLU A 25 -18.51 -10.34 -9.19
C GLU A 25 -18.14 -10.28 -7.70
N LEU A 26 -19.11 -10.16 -6.80
CA LEU A 26 -18.89 -10.17 -5.35
C LEU A 26 -18.29 -11.50 -4.86
N HIS A 27 -18.78 -12.62 -5.40
CA HIS A 27 -18.21 -13.94 -5.09
C HIS A 27 -16.75 -14.05 -5.56
N LEU A 28 -16.42 -13.53 -6.74
CA LEU A 28 -15.05 -13.49 -7.25
C LEU A 28 -14.14 -12.57 -6.42
N GLU A 29 -14.63 -11.42 -5.94
CA GLU A 29 -13.87 -10.55 -5.03
C GLU A 29 -13.52 -11.25 -3.71
N GLN A 30 -14.44 -12.05 -3.16
CA GLN A 30 -14.18 -12.85 -1.97
C GLN A 30 -13.11 -13.93 -2.21
N LEU A 31 -13.02 -14.45 -3.45
CA LEU A 31 -12.03 -15.44 -3.86
C LEU A 31 -10.66 -14.84 -4.23
N MET A 32 -10.62 -13.54 -4.53
CA MET A 32 -9.40 -12.80 -4.85
C MET A 32 -9.16 -11.69 -3.82
N PRO A 33 -8.89 -12.03 -2.53
CA PRO A 33 -8.52 -11.03 -1.56
C PRO A 33 -7.28 -10.31 -2.10
N GLY A 34 -7.39 -9.00 -2.28
CA GLY A 34 -6.25 -8.18 -2.71
C GLY A 34 -5.03 -8.43 -1.82
N PHE A 35 -3.85 -8.08 -2.30
CA PHE A 35 -2.62 -8.28 -1.55
C PHE A 35 -2.66 -7.59 -0.19
N GLN A 36 -2.27 -8.31 0.86
CA GLN A 36 -2.06 -7.77 2.20
C GLN A 36 -0.70 -8.21 2.74
N HIS A 37 0.04 -7.27 3.31
CA HIS A 37 1.33 -7.54 3.93
C HIS A 37 1.43 -6.81 5.27
N LEU A 38 1.59 -7.59 6.35
CA LEU A 38 1.81 -7.07 7.69
C LEU A 38 3.31 -7.09 7.99
N TRP A 39 3.93 -5.92 8.01
CA TRP A 39 5.35 -5.74 8.23
C TRP A 39 5.64 -5.25 9.65
N LYS A 40 6.43 -6.02 10.38
CA LYS A 40 6.90 -5.69 11.73
C LYS A 40 8.31 -5.14 11.68
N ILE A 41 8.52 -3.97 12.27
CA ILE A 41 9.84 -3.38 12.49
C ILE A 41 10.20 -3.64 13.96
N GLN A 42 11.01 -4.68 14.19
CA GLN A 42 11.39 -5.16 15.52
C GLN A 42 12.76 -5.85 15.46
N PRO A 43 13.71 -5.56 16.38
CA PRO A 43 13.64 -4.57 17.46
C PRO A 43 13.76 -3.12 16.93
N TYR A 44 12.71 -2.32 17.12
CA TYR A 44 12.57 -0.97 16.56
C TYR A 44 13.71 -0.05 17.01
N THR A 45 14.05 -0.07 18.30
CA THR A 45 15.04 0.85 18.88
C THR A 45 16.42 0.63 18.25
N ALA A 46 16.85 -0.63 18.12
CA ALA A 46 18.15 -0.96 17.52
C ALA A 46 18.18 -0.60 16.02
N LEU A 47 17.12 -0.94 15.28
CA LEU A 47 17.01 -0.64 13.85
C LEU A 47 16.98 0.87 13.58
N LYS A 48 16.21 1.63 14.37
CA LYS A 48 16.17 3.10 14.30
C LYS A 48 17.55 3.70 14.55
N ASN A 49 18.20 3.30 15.64
CA ASN A 49 19.50 3.86 16.01
C ASN A 49 20.56 3.58 14.94
N GLY A 50 20.58 2.36 14.38
CA GLY A 50 21.46 2.01 13.27
C GLY A 50 21.20 2.87 12.04
N ALA A 51 19.94 2.93 11.57
CA ALA A 51 19.53 3.72 10.42
C ALA A 51 19.84 5.22 10.56
N MET A 52 19.59 5.80 11.75
CA MET A 52 19.90 7.20 12.02
C MET A 52 21.41 7.48 12.12
N ALA A 53 22.22 6.50 12.50
CA ALA A 53 23.68 6.63 12.54
C ALA A 53 24.29 6.58 11.12
N THR A 54 23.79 5.69 10.26
CA THR A 54 24.36 5.44 8.92
C THR A 54 23.64 6.16 7.79
N THR A 55 22.52 6.86 8.06
CA THR A 55 21.56 7.36 7.05
C THR A 55 20.90 6.28 6.19
N GLU A 56 21.03 5.01 6.58
CA GLU A 56 20.39 3.91 5.87
C GLU A 56 18.89 3.86 6.14
N GLU A 57 18.19 3.14 5.28
CA GLU A 57 16.76 2.88 5.41
C GLU A 57 16.55 1.38 5.67
N ILE A 58 15.48 1.04 6.38
CA ILE A 58 15.12 -0.32 6.73
C ILE A 58 14.24 -0.87 5.60
N SER A 59 14.60 -2.03 5.05
CA SER A 59 13.87 -2.69 3.97
C SER A 59 13.01 -3.86 4.49
N SER A 60 11.84 -4.07 3.88
CA SER A 60 11.04 -5.28 4.05
C SER A 60 11.58 -6.48 3.26
N GLY A 61 12.57 -6.26 2.40
CA GLY A 61 12.84 -7.14 1.26
C GLY A 61 11.81 -6.99 0.14
N VAL A 62 12.10 -7.59 -1.01
CA VAL A 62 11.20 -7.58 -2.17
C VAL A 62 10.07 -8.59 -1.98
N VAL A 63 8.83 -8.12 -2.10
CA VAL A 63 7.60 -8.91 -2.06
C VAL A 63 6.87 -8.80 -3.40
N HIS A 64 6.12 -9.84 -3.77
CA HIS A 64 5.31 -9.81 -4.99
C HIS A 64 3.88 -9.44 -4.64
N ILE A 65 3.40 -8.31 -5.18
CA ILE A 65 2.02 -7.86 -5.02
C ILE A 65 1.17 -8.57 -6.07
N ASN A 66 0.32 -9.49 -5.61
CA ASN A 66 -0.45 -10.47 -6.40
C ASN A 66 0.43 -11.53 -7.11
N LYS A 67 -0.18 -12.60 -7.63
CA LYS A 67 0.53 -13.64 -8.42
C LYS A 67 -0.30 -14.01 -9.66
N PRO A 68 0.27 -13.91 -10.88
CA PRO A 68 1.52 -13.20 -11.20
C PRO A 68 1.43 -11.72 -10.82
N GLY A 69 2.54 -11.09 -10.42
CA GLY A 69 2.47 -9.75 -9.84
C GLY A 69 3.79 -8.99 -9.77
N TYR A 70 3.67 -7.71 -9.41
CA TYR A 70 4.77 -6.74 -9.39
C TYR A 70 5.72 -7.01 -8.22
N ALA A 71 7.03 -7.00 -8.46
CA ALA A 71 8.05 -7.06 -7.43
C ALA A 71 8.23 -5.68 -6.78
N ILE A 72 7.84 -5.54 -5.51
CA ILE A 72 7.85 -4.28 -4.77
C ILE A 72 8.58 -4.45 -3.44
N GLU A 73 9.39 -3.47 -3.08
CA GLU A 73 10.06 -3.36 -1.78
C GLU A 73 9.43 -2.23 -0.98
N PHE A 74 9.16 -2.48 0.31
CA PHE A 74 8.75 -1.45 1.26
C PHE A 74 9.93 -1.03 2.11
N ILE A 75 10.04 0.27 2.34
CA ILE A 75 11.23 0.88 2.91
C ILE A 75 10.80 1.92 3.95
N VAL A 76 11.39 1.88 5.13
CA VAL A 76 11.19 2.88 6.17
C VAL A 76 12.49 3.61 6.44
N GLY A 77 12.43 4.94 6.43
CA GLY A 77 13.55 5.81 6.73
C GLY A 77 13.21 6.80 7.83
N PHE A 78 14.22 7.44 8.40
CA PHE A 78 14.06 8.46 9.45
C PHE A 78 14.50 9.81 8.90
N THR A 79 13.54 10.67 8.57
CA THR A 79 13.79 12.01 8.02
C THR A 79 14.44 12.88 9.08
N ARG A 80 15.62 13.42 8.77
CA ARG A 80 16.36 14.31 9.68
C ARG A 80 15.67 15.68 9.80
N PRO A 81 15.79 16.33 10.97
CA PRO A 81 15.33 17.70 11.12
C PRO A 81 16.02 18.64 10.13
N ASN A 82 15.26 19.57 9.56
CA ASN A 82 15.78 20.71 8.80
C ASN A 82 14.94 21.96 9.10
N ALA A 83 15.25 23.09 8.45
CA ALA A 83 14.56 24.36 8.70
C ALA A 83 13.04 24.29 8.42
N ALA A 84 12.61 23.46 7.47
CA ALA A 84 11.19 23.29 7.11
C ALA A 84 10.49 22.21 7.97
N LEU A 85 11.25 21.24 8.48
CA LEU A 85 10.75 20.11 9.26
C LEU A 85 11.61 19.95 10.53
N PRO A 86 11.33 20.68 11.62
CA PRO A 86 12.19 20.72 12.80
C PRO A 86 12.12 19.45 13.66
N THR A 87 11.11 18.61 13.47
CA THR A 87 10.95 17.34 14.19
C THR A 87 11.27 16.18 13.25
N PRO A 88 12.05 15.18 13.68
CA PRO A 88 12.32 14.04 12.82
C PRO A 88 11.05 13.22 12.63
N HIS A 89 10.86 12.70 11.41
CA HIS A 89 9.68 11.94 11.03
C HIS A 89 10.07 10.55 10.54
N LEU A 90 9.20 9.58 10.81
CA LEU A 90 9.21 8.32 10.09
C LEU A 90 8.72 8.56 8.66
N SER A 91 9.44 8.03 7.68
CA SER A 91 9.04 7.99 6.28
C SER A 91 8.72 6.56 5.88
N PHE A 92 7.83 6.40 4.90
CA PHE A 92 7.52 5.11 4.28
C PHE A 92 7.59 5.28 2.78
N LYS A 93 8.34 4.40 2.12
CA LYS A 93 8.58 4.42 0.69
C LYS A 93 8.36 3.03 0.11
N CYS A 94 8.02 3.02 -1.16
CA CYS A 94 7.92 1.85 -2.00
C CYS A 94 8.96 1.97 -3.12
N ARG A 95 9.38 0.82 -3.64
CA ARG A 95 10.23 0.74 -4.82
C ARG A 95 9.81 -0.43 -5.69
N ILE A 96 9.59 -0.19 -6.98
CA ILE A 96 9.30 -1.26 -7.95
C ILE A 96 10.63 -1.79 -8.47
N HIS A 97 10.81 -3.11 -8.41
CA HIS A 97 11.96 -3.85 -8.92
C HIS A 97 11.56 -4.60 -10.18
N SER A 98 12.51 -4.89 -11.06
CA SER A 98 12.28 -5.80 -12.18
C SER A 98 11.89 -7.17 -11.64
N GLY A 99 10.76 -7.70 -12.10
CA GLY A 99 10.21 -8.98 -11.67
C GLY A 99 10.11 -10.00 -12.81
N ASN A 100 9.94 -11.28 -12.43
CA ASN A 100 9.82 -12.39 -13.39
C ASN A 100 8.55 -12.35 -14.25
N TYR A 101 7.57 -11.55 -13.84
CA TYR A 101 6.26 -11.45 -14.50
C TYR A 101 6.08 -10.14 -15.25
N ASP A 102 7.08 -9.27 -15.33
CA ASP A 102 6.94 -7.91 -15.86
C ASP A 102 6.43 -7.86 -17.30
N ASP A 103 6.75 -8.86 -18.13
CA ASP A 103 6.25 -8.98 -19.51
C ASP A 103 4.75 -9.27 -19.60
N MET A 104 4.15 -9.78 -18.52
CA MET A 104 2.74 -10.16 -18.45
C MET A 104 1.88 -9.14 -17.69
N LEU A 105 2.49 -8.11 -17.11
CA LEU A 105 1.82 -7.13 -16.27
C LEU A 105 1.51 -5.85 -17.06
N PRO A 106 0.39 -5.17 -16.77
CA PRO A 106 0.11 -3.88 -17.38
C PRO A 106 1.10 -2.83 -16.87
N TRP A 107 1.56 -1.95 -17.77
CA TRP A 107 2.43 -0.82 -17.43
C TRP A 107 1.87 0.48 -17.99
N PRO A 108 2.08 1.63 -17.32
CA PRO A 108 2.71 1.78 -16.00
C PRO A 108 1.90 1.12 -14.87
N PHE A 109 2.53 0.92 -13.71
CA PHE A 109 1.87 0.44 -12.48
C PHE A 109 0.76 1.42 -12.07
N LYS A 110 -0.46 0.90 -11.89
CA LYS A 110 -1.68 1.71 -11.61
C LYS A 110 -2.35 1.37 -10.29
N ASN A 111 -1.92 0.33 -9.58
CA ASN A 111 -2.64 -0.14 -8.42
C ASN A 111 -2.47 0.85 -7.26
N LYS A 112 -3.58 1.17 -6.60
CA LYS A 112 -3.54 1.95 -5.35
C LYS A 112 -2.88 1.12 -4.25
N ILE A 113 -2.01 1.76 -3.48
CA ILE A 113 -1.40 1.16 -2.29
C ILE A 113 -1.94 1.87 -1.06
N LEU A 114 -2.63 1.13 -0.20
CA LEU A 114 -3.10 1.60 1.10
C LEU A 114 -2.09 1.18 2.17
N LEU A 115 -1.57 2.15 2.89
CA LEU A 115 -0.68 1.95 4.01
C LEU A 115 -1.40 2.25 5.31
N PHE A 116 -1.29 1.36 6.29
CA PHE A 116 -1.78 1.58 7.63
C PHE A 116 -0.61 1.49 8.62
N LEU A 117 -0.40 2.54 9.41
CA LEU A 117 0.41 2.49 10.61
C LEU A 117 -0.50 2.07 11.76
N ILE A 118 -0.31 0.84 12.23
CA ILE A 118 -1.22 0.21 13.19
C ILE A 118 -0.99 0.77 14.58
N ASN A 119 -2.08 1.20 15.20
CA ASN A 119 -2.11 1.45 16.63
C ASN A 119 -2.46 0.14 17.35
N GLN A 120 -1.52 -0.32 18.18
CA GLN A 120 -1.58 -1.63 18.83
C GLN A 120 -2.41 -1.63 20.12
N HIS A 121 -2.87 -0.46 20.58
CA HIS A 121 -3.79 -0.35 21.72
C HIS A 121 -5.24 -0.14 21.28
N ASP A 122 -5.46 0.56 20.18
CA ASP A 122 -6.78 0.87 19.63
C ASP A 122 -6.70 0.93 18.10
N GLU A 123 -7.24 -0.10 17.43
CA GLU A 123 -7.19 -0.21 15.97
C GLU A 123 -7.84 0.99 15.27
N ALA A 124 -8.90 1.58 15.85
CA ALA A 124 -9.59 2.74 15.29
C ALA A 124 -8.71 4.01 15.28
N ALA A 125 -7.67 4.05 16.13
CA ALA A 125 -6.69 5.12 16.17
C ALA A 125 -5.48 4.88 15.23
N SER A 126 -5.51 3.83 14.41
CA SER A 126 -4.51 3.61 13.36
C SER A 126 -4.54 4.72 12.33
N ARG A 127 -3.40 4.98 11.67
CA ARG A 127 -3.31 5.99 10.61
C ARG A 127 -3.27 5.34 9.25
N SER A 128 -4.06 5.84 8.30
CA SER A 128 -4.07 5.37 6.92
C SER A 128 -3.48 6.40 5.96
N PHE A 129 -2.82 5.92 4.92
CA PHE A 129 -2.27 6.72 3.84
C PHE A 129 -2.57 6.02 2.51
N GLU A 130 -2.90 6.79 1.48
CA GLU A 130 -3.19 6.26 0.14
C GLU A 130 -2.14 6.77 -0.85
N LEU A 131 -1.48 5.84 -1.54
CA LEU A 131 -0.66 6.13 -2.72
C LEU A 131 -1.48 5.78 -3.94
N ASN A 132 -1.93 6.81 -4.65
CA ASN A 132 -2.61 6.67 -5.94
C ASN A 132 -1.62 7.01 -7.07
N PRO A 133 -1.18 6.04 -7.88
CA PRO A 133 -0.27 6.30 -8.99
C PRO A 133 -0.74 7.37 -9.99
N ALA A 134 -2.06 7.52 -10.14
CA ALA A 134 -2.66 8.52 -11.03
C ALA A 134 -2.45 9.97 -10.57
N GLU A 135 -2.13 10.19 -9.29
CA GLU A 135 -1.97 11.52 -8.68
C GLU A 135 -0.50 11.92 -8.51
N ALA A 136 0.45 11.02 -8.79
CA ALA A 136 1.87 11.32 -8.57
C ALA A 136 2.44 12.18 -9.71
N ALA A 137 3.02 13.33 -9.35
CA ALA A 137 3.65 14.23 -10.31
C ALA A 137 4.82 13.60 -11.10
N ASN A 138 5.51 12.62 -10.51
CA ASN A 138 6.65 11.91 -11.10
C ASN A 138 6.28 10.51 -11.61
N ALA A 139 5.00 10.25 -11.92
CA ALA A 139 4.50 8.92 -12.31
C ALA A 139 5.30 8.23 -13.42
N ALA A 140 5.75 8.98 -14.43
CA ALA A 140 6.54 8.45 -15.55
C ALA A 140 7.92 7.91 -15.12
N GLU A 141 8.47 8.38 -14.00
CA GLU A 141 9.77 7.93 -13.51
C GLU A 141 9.63 6.72 -12.57
N VAL A 142 8.61 6.73 -11.71
CA VAL A 142 8.49 5.75 -10.62
C VAL A 142 7.64 4.53 -10.95
N PHE A 143 6.69 4.64 -11.88
CA PHE A 143 5.70 3.59 -12.16
C PHE A 143 5.86 2.89 -13.50
N ASN A 144 6.80 3.33 -14.34
CA ASN A 144 7.10 2.61 -15.58
C ASN A 144 7.74 1.25 -15.30
N ARG A 145 7.73 0.37 -16.31
CA ARG A 145 8.40 -0.93 -16.22
C ARG A 145 9.87 -0.74 -15.88
N PRO A 146 10.39 -1.34 -14.80
CA PRO A 146 11.82 -1.28 -14.49
C PRO A 146 12.66 -1.91 -15.60
N ALA A 147 13.86 -1.37 -15.82
CA ALA A 147 14.85 -2.04 -16.66
C ALA A 147 15.32 -3.35 -16.01
N SER A 148 15.80 -4.29 -16.83
CA SER A 148 16.22 -5.62 -16.38
C SER A 148 17.28 -5.54 -15.26
N ASN A 149 17.03 -6.26 -14.16
CA ASN A 149 17.86 -6.28 -12.95
C ASN A 149 18.05 -4.91 -12.28
N GLN A 150 17.09 -4.00 -12.46
CA GLN A 150 17.10 -2.66 -11.86
C GLN A 150 15.82 -2.39 -11.05
N ALA A 151 15.87 -1.30 -10.28
CA ALA A 151 14.74 -0.81 -9.51
C ALA A 151 14.51 0.67 -9.81
N ASN A 152 13.24 1.04 -9.93
CA ASN A 152 12.82 2.43 -10.15
C ASN A 152 13.21 3.34 -8.98
N PRO A 153 13.13 4.68 -9.13
CA PRO A 153 13.22 5.59 -7.99
C PRO A 153 12.16 5.29 -6.93
N LYS A 154 12.48 5.62 -5.67
CA LYS A 154 11.57 5.41 -4.53
C LYS A 154 10.43 6.43 -4.57
N PHE A 155 9.23 6.00 -4.20
CA PHE A 155 8.04 6.87 -4.06
C PHE A 155 7.34 6.60 -2.72
N GLY A 156 6.61 7.56 -2.17
CA GLY A 156 5.92 7.37 -0.89
C GLY A 156 5.78 8.65 -0.08
N PHE A 157 5.75 8.49 1.24
CA PHE A 157 5.53 9.56 2.21
C PHE A 157 6.81 9.87 2.98
N SER A 158 7.26 11.12 2.92
CA SER A 158 8.40 11.62 3.71
C SER A 158 8.05 11.88 5.19
N GLN A 159 6.75 12.00 5.51
CA GLN A 159 6.22 12.39 6.81
C GLN A 159 4.99 11.56 7.21
N VAL A 160 5.22 10.32 7.66
CA VAL A 160 4.14 9.44 8.14
C VAL A 160 3.72 9.82 9.56
N ILE A 161 4.69 9.99 10.45
CA ILE A 161 4.46 10.28 11.87
C ILE A 161 5.71 10.94 12.48
N PRO A 162 5.58 11.96 13.35
CA PRO A 162 6.72 12.46 14.11
C PRO A 162 7.28 11.37 15.03
N ILE A 163 8.60 11.17 15.04
CA ILE A 163 9.24 10.15 15.88
C ILE A 163 8.87 10.30 17.37
N PRO A 164 8.89 11.50 17.99
CA PRO A 164 8.51 11.64 19.40
C PRO A 164 7.06 11.23 19.69
N PHE A 165 6.16 11.35 18.72
CA PHE A 165 4.77 10.94 18.86
C PHE A 165 4.60 9.43 18.67
N LEU A 166 5.35 8.83 17.74
CA LEU A 166 5.42 7.39 17.53
C LEU A 166 5.95 6.67 18.78
N GLU A 167 7.02 7.19 19.38
CA GLU A 167 7.72 6.61 20.53
C GLU A 167 7.01 6.86 21.88
N ASN A 168 5.98 7.72 21.89
CA ASN A 168 5.17 7.91 23.07
C ASN A 168 4.27 6.68 23.29
N GLY A 169 4.63 5.81 24.23
CA GLY A 169 3.89 4.58 24.53
C GLY A 169 2.40 4.78 24.86
N LYS A 170 1.98 5.98 25.31
CA LYS A 170 0.55 6.29 25.51
C LYS A 170 -0.24 6.43 24.20
N LYS A 171 0.45 6.61 23.07
CA LYS A 171 -0.15 6.73 21.74
C LYS A 171 -0.36 5.38 21.05
N GLY A 172 0.27 4.29 21.52
CA GLY A 172 -0.02 2.92 21.09
C GLY A 172 0.60 2.48 19.76
N PHE A 173 1.41 3.31 19.09
CA PHE A 173 2.06 2.92 17.82
C PHE A 173 3.34 2.09 18.02
N LEU A 174 4.06 2.32 19.12
CA LEU A 174 5.21 1.53 19.55
C LEU A 174 4.81 0.70 20.77
N PHE A 175 4.88 -0.62 20.65
CA PHE A 175 4.60 -1.56 21.73
C PHE A 175 5.59 -2.72 21.66
N GLN A 176 6.17 -3.12 22.80
CA GLN A 176 7.20 -4.18 22.88
C GLN A 176 8.34 -4.02 21.86
N ASP A 177 8.83 -2.79 21.69
CA ASP A 177 9.86 -2.42 20.71
C ASP A 177 9.50 -2.82 19.26
N CYS A 178 8.21 -2.81 18.94
CA CYS A 178 7.67 -3.14 17.63
C CYS A 178 6.79 -2.02 17.08
N VAL A 179 7.03 -1.65 15.83
CA VAL A 179 6.13 -0.82 15.02
C VAL A 179 5.58 -1.69 13.89
N ILE A 180 4.29 -1.57 13.61
CA ILE A 180 3.59 -2.41 12.63
C ILE A 180 3.02 -1.57 11.50
N PHE A 181 3.39 -1.91 10.27
CA PHE A 181 2.73 -1.43 9.07
C PHE A 181 1.90 -2.54 8.45
N LYS A 182 0.70 -2.21 7.99
CA LYS A 182 -0.09 -3.06 7.10
C LYS A 182 -0.16 -2.38 5.74
N VAL A 183 0.26 -3.09 4.70
CA VAL A 183 0.13 -2.64 3.31
C VAL A 183 -0.97 -3.45 2.66
N VAL A 184 -1.89 -2.78 1.97
CA VAL A 184 -2.98 -3.41 1.22
C VAL A 184 -2.98 -2.86 -0.20
N VAL A 185 -3.07 -3.77 -1.18
CA VAL A 185 -3.34 -3.41 -2.56
C VAL A 185 -4.66 -4.07 -2.93
N PRO A 186 -5.75 -3.30 -3.06
CA PRO A 186 -7.04 -3.82 -3.47
C PRO A 186 -6.95 -4.56 -4.81
N PRO A 187 -7.83 -5.54 -5.07
CA PRO A 187 -8.02 -6.03 -6.43
C PRO A 187 -8.39 -4.85 -7.35
N LEU A 188 -7.88 -4.89 -8.59
CA LEU A 188 -8.21 -3.90 -9.62
C LEU A 188 -9.63 -4.08 -10.13
#